data_AF-A0A923SJL0-F1
#
_entry.id   AF-A0A923SJL0-F1
#
_cell.length_a   1.000
_cell.length_b   1.000
_cell.length_c   1.000
_cell.angle_alpha   90.00
_cell.angle_beta   90.00
_cell.angle_gamma   90.00
#
_symmetry.space_group_name_H-M   'P 1'
#
loop_
_entity.id
_entity.type
_entity.pdbx_description
1 polymer ?
#
loop_
_entity_poly.entity_id
_entity_poly.type
_entity_poly.pdbx_seq_one_letter_code
_entity_poly.pdbx_strand_id
1 'polypeptide(L)'
;MMKRLLIICCLVCGVSIASQAQKYRTALGPRFESDKFGISLQQKLHEKGTIEGIVTVGSNEYSGTALYEWHFPLLGKRFNYYVGAGAHIGNLKDSGVFTGADAILGIEYKVNGLPILLSADLKPAVHINHADWVDLASGVSVRYVLVKEKKEKKSWWPFGDKEEDTRKRKKKKNQDSREGSIFDIFKNKDN
;
A
#
# COMPACT_ATOMS: atom_id res chain seq x y z
N MET A 1 -28.06 3.14 -30.09
CA MET A 1 -27.56 3.51 -28.75
C MET A 1 -26.55 2.51 -28.17
N MET A 2 -26.76 1.18 -28.31
CA MET A 2 -25.90 0.13 -27.73
C MET A 2 -24.43 0.15 -28.18
N LYS A 3 -24.13 0.55 -29.43
CA LYS A 3 -22.75 0.63 -29.94
C LYS A 3 -21.91 1.71 -29.25
N ARG A 4 -22.53 2.81 -28.79
CA ARG A 4 -21.83 3.86 -28.03
C ARG A 4 -21.53 3.41 -26.59
N LEU A 5 -22.41 2.61 -26.00
CA LEU A 5 -22.19 1.95 -24.70
C LEU A 5 -21.06 0.92 -24.73
N LEU A 6 -20.96 0.13 -25.81
CA LEU A 6 -19.85 -0.81 -26.01
C LEU A 6 -18.50 -0.11 -26.18
N ILE A 7 -18.47 1.03 -26.89
CA ILE A 7 -17.24 1.83 -27.05
C ILE A 7 -16.81 2.44 -25.70
N ILE A 8 -17.75 2.96 -24.91
CA ILE A 8 -17.47 3.49 -23.55
C ILE A 8 -16.97 2.39 -22.62
N CYS A 9 -17.59 1.20 -22.64
CA CYS A 9 -17.17 0.06 -21.82
C CYS A 9 -15.76 -0.45 -22.23
N CYS A 10 -15.46 -0.48 -23.53
CA CYS A 10 -14.15 -0.88 -24.03
C CYS A 10 -13.05 0.16 -23.72
N LEU A 11 -13.41 1.45 -23.62
CA LEU A 11 -12.50 2.53 -23.24
C LEU A 11 -12.17 2.51 -21.73
N VAL A 12 -13.12 2.08 -20.89
CA VAL A 12 -12.90 1.87 -19.45
C VAL A 12 -12.04 0.63 -19.16
N CYS A 13 -12.08 -0.39 -20.02
CA CYS A 13 -11.26 -1.61 -19.85
C CYS A 13 -9.81 -1.49 -20.38
N GLY A 14 -9.47 -0.42 -21.10
CA GLY A 14 -8.18 -0.29 -21.81
C GLY A 14 -6.96 0.11 -20.96
N VAL A 15 -7.13 0.49 -19.69
CA VAL A 15 -6.01 0.95 -18.84
C VAL A 15 -5.50 -0.19 -17.96
N SER A 16 -4.90 -1.19 -18.59
CA SER A 16 -4.14 -2.25 -17.89
C SER A 16 -2.68 -2.22 -18.32
N ILE A 17 -2.00 -1.10 -18.05
CA ILE A 17 -0.53 -1.06 -18.15
C ILE A 17 0.03 -1.51 -16.80
N ALA A 18 0.93 -2.49 -16.85
CA ALA A 18 1.67 -3.00 -15.70
C ALA A 18 2.30 -1.85 -14.90
N SER A 19 1.64 -1.49 -13.79
CA SER A 19 2.06 -0.43 -12.90
C SER A 19 3.14 -0.93 -11.97
N GLN A 20 4.38 -0.51 -12.22
CA GLN A 20 5.41 -0.46 -11.17
C GLN A 20 5.02 0.64 -10.19
N ALA A 21 4.04 0.32 -9.34
CA ALA A 21 3.45 1.21 -8.37
C ALA A 21 4.50 1.75 -7.41
N GLN A 22 4.34 3.01 -7.06
CA GLN A 22 5.30 3.75 -6.28
C GLN A 22 5.59 3.07 -4.94
N LYS A 23 6.89 2.94 -4.67
CA LYS A 23 7.46 2.19 -3.55
C LYS A 23 7.39 2.99 -2.23
N TYR A 24 6.19 3.21 -1.70
CA TYR A 24 5.95 3.71 -0.35
C TYR A 24 5.22 2.65 0.46
N ARG A 25 5.66 2.41 1.69
CA ARG A 25 5.02 1.42 2.58
C ARG A 25 4.03 2.07 3.53
N THR A 26 4.37 3.26 4.04
CA THR A 26 3.54 4.02 4.96
C THR A 26 3.68 5.53 4.68
N ALA A 27 2.56 6.24 4.60
CA ALA A 27 2.50 7.68 4.47
C ALA A 27 1.51 8.26 5.51
N LEU A 28 1.85 9.39 6.11
CA LEU A 28 1.03 10.03 7.13
C LEU A 28 0.98 11.53 6.86
N GLY A 29 -0.18 12.15 7.00
CA GLY A 29 -0.23 13.62 7.02
C GLY A 29 -1.61 14.21 7.19
N PRO A 30 -1.69 15.54 7.24
CA PRO A 30 -2.96 16.26 7.33
C PRO A 30 -3.81 16.05 6.07
N ARG A 31 -5.11 16.04 6.30
CA ARG A 31 -6.18 16.01 5.31
C ARG A 31 -7.12 17.17 5.60
N PHE A 32 -7.43 17.94 4.57
CA PHE A 32 -8.34 19.06 4.65
C PHE A 32 -9.57 18.71 3.82
N GLU A 33 -10.72 18.69 4.48
CA GLU A 33 -12.03 18.58 3.85
C GLU A 33 -12.72 19.95 3.95
N SER A 34 -13.75 20.21 3.13
CA SER A 34 -14.37 21.54 3.02
C SER A 34 -14.64 22.22 4.36
N ASP A 35 -15.20 21.48 5.32
CA ASP A 35 -15.57 22.00 6.65
C ASP A 35 -14.92 21.23 7.82
N LYS A 36 -13.96 20.34 7.53
CA LYS A 36 -13.38 19.43 8.53
C LYS A 36 -11.86 19.35 8.37
N PHE A 37 -11.17 19.23 9.50
CA PHE A 37 -9.74 18.95 9.53
C PHE A 37 -9.52 17.50 9.92
N GLY A 38 -8.60 16.83 9.24
CA GLY A 38 -8.31 15.43 9.51
C GLY A 38 -6.85 15.06 9.39
N ILE A 39 -6.57 13.83 9.78
CA ILE A 39 -5.28 13.17 9.60
C ILE A 39 -5.54 11.89 8.84
N SER A 40 -4.70 11.62 7.85
CA SER A 40 -4.76 10.44 7.01
C SER A 40 -3.47 9.63 7.18
N LEU A 41 -3.63 8.35 7.49
CA LEU A 41 -2.58 7.34 7.55
C LEU A 41 -2.83 6.31 6.46
N GLN A 42 -1.91 6.22 5.51
CA GLN A 42 -1.97 5.32 4.39
C GLN A 42 -0.88 4.25 4.50
N GLN A 43 -1.27 2.97 4.38
CA GLN A 43 -0.36 1.82 4.42
C GLN A 43 -0.56 0.93 3.19
N LYS A 44 0.49 0.79 2.39
CA LYS A 44 0.49 -0.07 1.21
C LYS A 44 0.57 -1.54 1.61
N LEU A 45 -0.33 -2.36 1.10
CA LEU A 45 -0.36 -3.80 1.35
C LEU A 45 0.30 -4.59 0.22
N HIS A 46 -0.07 -4.28 -1.02
CA HIS A 46 0.41 -4.96 -2.23
C HIS A 46 0.69 -3.94 -3.33
N GLU A 47 1.13 -4.37 -4.52
CA GLU A 47 1.51 -3.45 -5.60
C GLU A 47 0.42 -2.41 -5.91
N LYS A 48 -0.85 -2.82 -6.00
CA LYS A 48 -1.97 -1.94 -6.34
C LYS A 48 -2.91 -1.62 -5.18
N GLY A 49 -2.74 -2.26 -4.03
CA GLY A 49 -3.71 -2.24 -2.93
C GLY A 49 -3.15 -1.57 -1.68
N THR A 50 -3.90 -0.62 -1.15
CA THR A 50 -3.52 0.23 -0.02
C THR A 50 -4.68 0.32 0.97
N ILE A 51 -4.37 0.35 2.27
CA ILE A 51 -5.35 0.68 3.31
C ILE A 51 -5.10 2.12 3.74
N GLU A 52 -6.18 2.89 3.90
CA GLU A 52 -6.14 4.23 4.45
C GLU A 52 -7.05 4.31 5.68
N GLY A 53 -6.52 4.86 6.78
CA GLY A 53 -7.26 5.27 7.94
C GLY A 53 -7.32 6.80 8.00
N ILE A 54 -8.52 7.36 8.11
CA ILE A 54 -8.76 8.79 8.21
C ILE A 54 -9.43 9.07 9.55
N VAL A 55 -8.95 10.09 10.25
CA VAL A 55 -9.64 10.65 11.42
C VAL A 55 -9.92 12.10 11.12
N THR A 56 -11.20 12.50 11.20
CA THR A 56 -11.69 13.84 10.91
C THR A 56 -12.37 14.44 12.12
N VAL A 57 -12.11 15.73 12.35
CA VAL A 57 -12.69 16.53 13.41
C VAL A 57 -13.25 17.80 12.76
N GLY A 58 -14.56 18.00 12.91
CA GLY A 58 -15.27 19.21 12.54
C GLY A 58 -15.83 19.92 13.76
N SER A 59 -16.51 21.05 13.56
CA SER A 59 -17.09 21.84 14.64
C SER A 59 -18.16 21.08 15.44
N ASN A 60 -18.95 20.24 14.75
CA ASN A 60 -20.08 19.52 15.35
C ASN A 60 -19.96 17.99 15.32
N GLU A 61 -18.84 17.46 14.81
CA GLU A 61 -18.65 16.03 14.65
C GLU A 61 -17.19 15.60 14.74
N TYR A 62 -16.99 14.35 15.13
CA TYR A 62 -15.74 13.65 14.90
C TYR A 62 -16.04 12.29 14.27
N SER A 63 -15.19 11.85 13.38
CA SER A 63 -15.38 10.61 12.63
C SER A 63 -14.05 9.92 12.34
N GLY A 64 -14.11 8.60 12.27
CA GLY A 64 -13.04 7.73 11.84
C GLY A 64 -13.52 6.92 10.64
N THR A 65 -12.71 6.88 9.60
CA THR A 65 -12.99 6.17 8.35
C THR A 65 -11.85 5.21 8.06
N ALA A 66 -12.19 4.00 7.63
CA ALA A 66 -11.24 3.02 7.12
C ALA A 66 -11.59 2.68 5.67
N LEU A 67 -10.61 2.80 4.76
CA LEU A 67 -10.76 2.62 3.32
C LEU A 67 -9.75 1.59 2.81
N TYR A 68 -10.17 0.84 1.80
CA TYR A 68 -9.28 0.08 0.94
C TYR A 68 -9.26 0.71 -0.45
N GLU A 69 -8.07 1.00 -0.97
CA GLU A 69 -7.85 1.79 -2.17
C GLU A 69 -7.00 1.03 -3.20
N TRP A 70 -7.48 1.03 -4.44
CA TRP A 70 -6.78 0.53 -5.62
C TRP A 70 -6.15 1.68 -6.39
N HIS A 71 -4.83 1.62 -6.56
CA HIS A 71 -4.05 2.66 -7.23
C HIS A 71 -3.68 2.26 -8.66
N PHE A 72 -3.87 3.19 -9.59
CA PHE A 72 -3.62 3.02 -11.02
C PHE A 72 -2.79 4.19 -11.57
N PRO A 73 -1.79 3.93 -12.43
CA PRO A 73 -0.99 4.99 -13.01
C PRO A 73 -1.80 5.76 -14.05
N LEU A 74 -1.87 7.08 -13.93
CA LEU A 74 -2.53 7.94 -14.92
C LEU A 74 -1.52 8.52 -15.90
N LEU A 75 -0.49 9.21 -15.38
CA LEU A 75 0.56 9.85 -16.17
C LEU A 75 1.93 9.55 -15.57
N GLY A 76 2.62 8.60 -16.19
CA GLY A 76 3.92 8.12 -15.73
C GLY A 76 3.83 7.42 -14.37
N LYS A 77 4.97 7.34 -13.67
CA LYS A 77 5.08 6.64 -12.38
C LYS A 77 4.82 7.57 -11.18
N ARG A 78 4.36 8.80 -11.40
CA ARG A 78 4.26 9.84 -10.35
C ARG A 78 2.86 10.33 -10.10
N PHE A 79 2.02 10.28 -11.13
CA PHE A 79 0.64 10.70 -11.08
C PHE A 79 -0.24 9.46 -11.20
N ASN A 80 -0.88 9.09 -10.09
CA ASN A 80 -1.80 7.97 -10.02
C ASN A 80 -3.21 8.50 -9.82
N TYR A 81 -4.20 7.73 -10.25
CA TYR A 81 -5.55 7.86 -9.72
C TYR A 81 -5.82 6.66 -8.83
N TYR A 82 -6.72 6.81 -7.87
CA TYR A 82 -7.15 5.74 -7.01
C TYR A 82 -8.65 5.74 -6.86
N VAL A 83 -9.19 4.54 -6.69
CA VAL A 83 -10.58 4.32 -6.34
C VAL A 83 -10.60 3.35 -5.17
N GLY A 84 -11.54 3.54 -4.24
CA GLY A 84 -11.61 2.73 -3.04
C GLY A 84 -13.00 2.68 -2.46
N ALA A 85 -13.15 1.82 -1.47
CA ALA A 85 -14.37 1.69 -0.68
C ALA A 85 -14.03 1.34 0.76
N GLY A 86 -14.94 1.66 1.67
CA GLY A 86 -14.76 1.40 3.08
C GLY A 86 -15.96 1.81 3.90
N ALA A 87 -15.70 2.09 5.17
CA ALA A 87 -16.74 2.42 6.14
C ALA A 87 -16.25 3.46 7.13
N HIS A 88 -17.20 4.22 7.67
CA HIS A 88 -16.96 5.20 8.71
C HIS A 88 -17.83 4.96 9.93
N ILE A 89 -17.31 5.46 11.05
CA ILE A 89 -18.03 5.62 12.31
C ILE A 89 -17.72 7.00 12.84
N GLY A 90 -18.74 7.71 13.29
CA GLY A 90 -18.59 9.04 13.85
C GLY A 90 -19.64 9.32 14.90
N ASN A 91 -19.52 10.48 15.51
CA ASN A 91 -20.46 10.95 16.50
C ASN A 91 -20.75 12.42 16.23
N LEU A 92 -22.03 12.72 16.10
CA LEU A 92 -22.56 14.06 16.02
C LEU A 92 -22.92 14.51 17.44
N LYS A 93 -22.54 15.73 17.82
CA LYS A 93 -22.82 16.24 19.17
C LYS A 93 -24.31 16.23 19.52
N ASP A 94 -25.16 16.48 18.51
CA ASP A 94 -26.61 16.63 18.71
C ASP A 94 -27.41 15.36 18.44
N SER A 95 -26.89 14.43 17.62
CA SER A 95 -27.64 13.26 17.12
C SER A 95 -27.04 11.92 17.49
N GLY A 96 -25.88 11.90 18.16
CA GLY A 96 -25.24 10.68 18.62
C GLY A 96 -24.40 9.98 17.55
N VAL A 97 -24.22 8.66 17.71
CA VAL A 97 -23.34 7.86 16.86
C VAL A 97 -23.98 7.61 15.50
N PHE A 98 -23.22 7.87 14.44
CA PHE A 98 -23.56 7.52 13.07
C PHE A 98 -22.50 6.59 12.48
N THR A 99 -22.91 5.78 11.51
CA THR A 99 -22.00 4.87 10.79
C THR A 99 -22.37 4.87 9.32
N GLY A 100 -21.54 4.30 8.47
CA GLY A 100 -21.90 4.19 7.07
C GLY A 100 -20.85 3.53 6.21
N ALA A 101 -21.10 3.58 4.91
CA ALA A 101 -20.20 3.10 3.89
C ALA A 101 -19.71 4.28 3.06
N ASP A 102 -18.43 4.26 2.72
CA ASP A 102 -17.78 5.27 1.89
C ASP A 102 -17.28 4.64 0.60
N ALA A 103 -17.36 5.40 -0.49
CA ALA A 103 -16.52 5.19 -1.65
C ALA A 103 -15.59 6.40 -1.80
N ILE A 104 -14.44 6.20 -2.42
CA ILE A 104 -13.46 7.26 -2.66
C ILE A 104 -12.94 7.20 -4.09
N LEU A 105 -12.77 8.36 -4.72
CA LEU A 105 -12.14 8.53 -6.02
C LEU A 105 -11.20 9.73 -5.93
N GLY A 106 -9.93 9.52 -6.26
CA GLY A 106 -8.94 10.56 -6.13
C GLY A 106 -7.80 10.47 -7.11
N ILE A 107 -7.03 11.55 -7.13
CA ILE A 107 -5.74 11.65 -7.80
C ILE A 107 -4.65 11.82 -6.76
N GLU A 108 -3.50 11.26 -7.07
CA GLU A 108 -2.32 11.24 -6.21
C GLU A 108 -1.09 11.66 -7.02
N TYR A 109 -0.34 12.62 -6.49
CA TYR A 109 0.92 13.08 -7.06
C TYR A 109 2.06 12.96 -6.06
N LYS A 110 3.07 12.19 -6.42
CA LYS A 110 4.33 12.12 -5.66
C LYS A 110 5.33 13.15 -6.17
N VAL A 111 5.73 14.04 -5.27
CA VAL A 111 6.71 15.09 -5.57
C VAL A 111 8.08 14.47 -5.86
N ASN A 112 8.75 14.95 -6.91
CA ASN A 112 10.09 14.49 -7.24
C ASN A 112 11.12 15.02 -6.23
N GLY A 113 12.06 14.17 -5.81
CA GLY A 113 13.12 14.55 -4.88
C GLY A 113 12.70 14.70 -3.42
N LEU A 114 11.41 14.87 -3.14
CA LEU A 114 10.87 15.02 -1.78
C LEU A 114 10.01 13.81 -1.38
N PRO A 115 10.04 13.39 -0.10
CA PRO A 115 9.18 12.33 0.44
C PRO A 115 7.74 12.84 0.70
N ILE A 116 7.18 13.63 -0.23
CA ILE A 116 5.85 14.24 -0.10
C ILE A 116 4.92 13.66 -1.17
N LEU A 117 3.71 13.34 -0.75
CA LEU A 117 2.63 12.80 -1.56
C LEU A 117 1.42 13.70 -1.38
N LEU A 118 0.95 14.27 -2.48
CA LEU A 118 -0.22 15.13 -2.53
C LEU A 118 -1.39 14.31 -3.06
N SER A 119 -2.55 14.41 -2.45
CA SER A 119 -3.77 13.81 -2.97
C SER A 119 -4.93 14.80 -2.98
N ALA A 120 -5.81 14.63 -3.95
CA ALA A 120 -7.07 15.33 -4.03
C ALA A 120 -8.15 14.32 -4.42
N ASP A 121 -9.25 14.28 -3.69
CA ASP A 121 -10.23 13.21 -3.80
C ASP A 121 -11.65 13.64 -3.45
N LEU A 122 -12.59 12.82 -3.93
CA LEU A 122 -14.03 12.91 -3.69
C LEU A 122 -14.46 11.63 -2.98
N LYS A 123 -15.20 11.78 -1.89
CA LYS A 123 -15.63 10.70 -1.01
C LYS A 123 -17.16 10.73 -0.84
N PRO A 124 -17.93 10.16 -1.79
CA PRO A 124 -19.35 9.90 -1.57
C PRO A 124 -19.56 8.90 -0.43
N ALA A 125 -20.44 9.24 0.50
CA ALA A 125 -20.75 8.46 1.68
C ALA A 125 -22.25 8.18 1.76
N VAL A 126 -22.60 7.00 2.26
CA VAL A 126 -23.97 6.63 2.62
C VAL A 126 -24.02 6.44 4.13
N HIS A 127 -24.84 7.22 4.81
CA HIS A 127 -24.94 7.21 6.26
C HIS A 127 -26.13 6.38 6.74
N ILE A 128 -25.91 5.68 7.85
CA ILE A 128 -26.90 4.94 8.63
C ILE A 128 -27.03 5.67 9.97
N ASN A 129 -28.26 6.00 10.37
CA ASN A 129 -28.58 6.81 11.55
C ASN A 129 -28.04 8.25 11.48
N HIS A 130 -28.17 8.89 10.32
CA HIS A 130 -27.88 10.31 10.12
C HIS A 130 -29.08 10.98 9.41
N ALA A 131 -29.26 12.30 9.58
CA ALA A 131 -30.35 13.04 8.95
C ALA A 131 -30.26 12.96 7.41
N ASP A 132 -29.06 13.17 6.89
CA ASP A 132 -28.74 12.99 5.47
C ASP A 132 -28.29 11.55 5.21
N TRP A 133 -28.93 10.90 4.23
CA TRP A 133 -28.61 9.50 3.88
C TRP A 133 -27.41 9.40 2.94
N VAL A 134 -27.13 10.47 2.17
CA VAL A 134 -26.03 10.55 1.22
C VAL A 134 -25.29 11.87 1.43
N ASP A 135 -23.97 11.78 1.54
CA ASP A 135 -23.07 12.93 1.64
C ASP A 135 -21.99 12.84 0.55
N LEU A 136 -21.47 13.97 0.11
CA LEU A 136 -20.35 14.04 -0.82
C LEU A 136 -19.28 14.97 -0.25
N ALA A 137 -18.23 14.37 0.28
CA ALA A 137 -17.07 15.08 0.77
C ALA A 137 -16.02 15.25 -0.34
N SER A 138 -15.29 16.36 -0.33
CA SER A 138 -14.09 16.57 -1.12
C SER A 138 -12.91 16.87 -0.21
N GLY A 139 -11.78 16.21 -0.44
CA GLY A 139 -10.60 16.34 0.41
C GLY A 139 -9.31 16.59 -0.37
N VAL A 140 -8.39 17.32 0.27
CA VAL A 140 -7.01 17.48 -0.17
C VAL A 140 -6.10 17.03 0.96
N SER A 141 -5.17 16.11 0.67
CA SER A 141 -4.24 15.60 1.68
C SER A 141 -2.78 15.84 1.28
N VAL A 142 -1.95 16.13 2.28
CA VAL A 142 -0.50 16.27 2.12
C VAL A 142 0.14 15.25 3.03
N ARG A 143 0.59 14.13 2.48
CA ARG A 143 1.14 13.00 3.22
C ARG A 143 2.67 12.94 3.10
N TYR A 144 3.34 12.74 4.22
CA TYR A 144 4.77 12.47 4.27
C TYR A 144 5.03 10.96 4.21
N VAL A 145 5.91 10.53 3.30
CA VAL A 145 6.27 9.12 3.11
C VAL A 145 7.34 8.73 4.13
N LEU A 146 6.94 8.01 5.17
CA LEU A 146 7.80 7.60 6.29
C LEU A 146 8.78 6.48 5.89
N VAL A 147 8.28 5.46 5.17
CA VAL A 147 9.08 4.28 4.82
C VAL A 147 9.11 4.11 3.30
N LYS A 148 10.31 4.29 2.72
CA LYS A 148 10.59 3.97 1.31
C LYS A 148 10.83 2.46 1.20
N GLU A 149 10.14 1.79 0.28
CA GLU A 149 10.29 0.34 0.08
C GLU A 149 11.75 0.02 -0.31
N LYS A 150 12.42 -0.85 0.45
CA LYS A 150 13.76 -1.34 0.12
C LYS A 150 13.67 -2.06 -1.22
N LYS A 151 14.51 -1.70 -2.20
CA LYS A 151 14.63 -2.48 -3.44
C LYS A 151 15.04 -3.90 -3.04
N GLU A 152 14.16 -4.88 -3.20
CA GLU A 152 14.65 -6.25 -3.39
C GLU A 152 15.54 -6.21 -4.63
N LYS A 153 16.84 -6.39 -4.41
CA LYS A 153 17.76 -6.68 -5.50
C LYS A 153 17.32 -8.03 -6.05
N LYS A 154 16.53 -8.02 -7.13
CA LYS A 154 16.50 -9.15 -8.06
C LYS A 154 17.95 -9.35 -8.50
N SER A 155 18.58 -10.38 -7.94
CA SER A 155 19.86 -10.90 -8.36
C SER A 155 19.71 -11.34 -9.81
N TRP A 156 20.04 -10.43 -10.73
CA TRP A 156 20.17 -10.71 -12.14
C TRP A 156 21.67 -10.78 -12.43
N TRP A 157 22.28 -11.95 -12.23
CA TRP A 157 23.48 -12.45 -12.93
C TRP A 157 23.74 -13.92 -12.50
N PRO A 158 24.27 -14.82 -13.35
CA PRO A 158 24.01 -16.27 -13.31
C PRO A 158 24.91 -17.07 -12.34
N PHE A 159 25.27 -16.48 -11.21
CA PHE A 159 26.09 -17.15 -10.20
C PHE A 159 25.37 -17.11 -8.87
N GLY A 160 24.83 -18.28 -8.53
CA GLY A 160 24.05 -18.55 -7.33
C GLY A 160 24.75 -18.19 -6.03
N ASP A 161 23.93 -18.14 -4.99
CA ASP A 161 24.24 -17.63 -3.67
C ASP A 161 25.58 -18.14 -3.12
N LYS A 162 26.55 -17.22 -3.00
CA LYS A 162 27.83 -17.45 -2.31
C LYS A 162 27.66 -17.94 -0.86
N GLU A 163 26.48 -17.76 -0.27
CA GLU A 163 26.14 -18.27 1.06
C GLU A 163 25.81 -19.78 1.07
N GLU A 164 25.30 -20.35 -0.03
CA GLU A 164 25.09 -21.79 -0.12
C GLU A 164 26.41 -22.54 -0.33
N ASP A 165 27.30 -22.00 -1.17
CA ASP A 165 28.60 -22.62 -1.47
C ASP A 165 29.55 -22.65 -0.28
N THR A 166 29.54 -21.60 0.55
CA THR A 166 30.34 -21.58 1.78
C THR A 166 29.83 -22.56 2.84
N ARG A 167 28.50 -22.76 2.94
CA ARG A 167 27.90 -23.78 3.81
C ARG A 167 28.20 -25.20 3.33
N LYS A 168 28.11 -25.48 2.02
CA LYS A 168 28.44 -26.79 1.44
C LYS A 168 29.94 -27.12 1.60
N ARG A 169 30.84 -26.15 1.39
CA ARG A 169 32.29 -26.33 1.62
C ARG A 169 32.64 -26.59 3.08
N LYS A 170 32.01 -25.90 4.04
CA LYS A 170 32.21 -26.18 5.47
C LYS A 170 31.70 -27.57 5.88
N LYS A 171 30.55 -28.01 5.34
CA LYS A 171 30.00 -29.34 5.63
C LYS A 171 30.90 -30.46 5.08
N LYS A 172 31.41 -30.31 3.86
CA LYS A 172 32.32 -31.27 3.23
C LYS A 172 33.67 -31.36 3.96
N LYS A 173 34.25 -30.21 4.36
CA LYS A 173 35.50 -30.17 5.14
C LYS A 173 35.39 -30.85 6.52
N ASN A 174 34.22 -30.80 7.15
CA ASN A 174 33.98 -31.44 8.45
C ASN A 174 33.67 -32.94 8.36
N GLN A 175 33.32 -33.42 7.16
CA GLN A 175 33.09 -34.84 6.90
C GLN A 175 34.41 -35.54 6.53
N ASP A 176 35.23 -34.94 5.67
CA ASP A 176 36.57 -35.47 5.31
C ASP A 176 37.51 -35.54 6.53
N SER A 177 37.43 -34.58 7.46
CA SER A 177 38.26 -34.61 8.68
C SER A 177 37.86 -35.70 9.68
N ARG A 178 36.60 -36.16 9.65
CA ARG A 178 36.15 -37.29 10.48
C ARG A 178 36.50 -38.64 9.86
N GLU A 179 36.47 -38.74 8.52
CA GLU A 179 36.85 -39.96 7.81
C GLU A 179 38.36 -40.22 7.91
N GLY A 180 39.20 -39.19 7.72
CA GLY A 180 40.66 -39.32 7.87
C GLY A 180 41.10 -39.78 9.27
N SER A 181 40.43 -39.29 10.33
CA SER A 181 40.74 -39.67 11.71
C SER A 181 40.42 -41.13 12.04
N ILE A 182 39.47 -41.78 11.34
CA ILE A 182 39.13 -43.19 11.58
C ILE A 182 40.18 -44.09 10.91
N PHE A 183 40.63 -43.76 9.70
CA PHE A 183 41.66 -44.55 9.00
C PHE A 183 43.05 -44.46 9.65
N ASP A 184 43.38 -43.33 10.29
CA ASP A 184 44.65 -43.19 11.03
C ASP A 184 44.72 -44.06 12.30
N ILE A 185 43.57 -44.35 12.93
CA ILE A 185 43.51 -45.23 14.12
C ILE A 185 43.79 -46.70 13.74
N PHE A 186 43.38 -47.13 12.54
CA PHE A 186 43.59 -48.51 12.09
C PHE A 186 44.99 -48.77 11.52
N LYS A 187 45.72 -47.73 11.11
CA LYS A 187 47.05 -47.88 10.50
C LYS A 187 48.18 -48.08 11.51
N ASN A 188 47.92 -47.84 12.80
CA ASN A 188 48.95 -47.87 13.85
C ASN A 188 48.95 -49.17 14.68
N LYS A 189 48.35 -50.26 14.16
CA LYS A 189 48.22 -51.54 14.90
C LYS A 189 48.99 -52.73 14.31
N ASP A 190 49.75 -52.51 13.24
CA ASP A 190 50.64 -53.53 12.68
C ASP A 190 52.10 -53.08 12.83
N ASN A 191 52.64 -53.24 14.04
CA ASN A 191 54.07 -53.40 14.37
C ASN A 191 54.19 -54.10 15.72
#